data_AF-A0A928YS36-F1
#
_entry.id   AF-A0A928YS36-F1
#
_cell.length_a   1.000
_cell.length_b   1.000
_cell.length_c   1.000
_cell.angle_alpha   90.00
_cell.angle_beta   90.00
_cell.angle_gamma   90.00
#
_symmetry.space_group_name_H-M   'P 1'
#
loop_
_entity.id
_entity.type
_entity.pdbx_description
1 polymer ?
#
loop_
_entity_poly.entity_id
_entity_poly.type
_entity_poly.pdbx_seq_one_letter_code
_entity_poly.pdbx_strand_id
1 'polypeptide(L)'
;MKTQKRLFESIREIIPQEDLLVDHIVNVLNISKHQAYARIAGKIWLDLDSGKKLMDFFKIPSENVFGKTGDDVSFQYTDLNMSDFNEYRAYLKHLTGMLNAAKIKKDCTILFLADDIPIFHYMPFPELIFFKLYSWSVDTVGISLTYEAFVKQANTSELKDLFTDLYNAYLDIPSVEVWSQSTIDVILNEIVEYNKFRAFSEHKSVGILLEQVDAIWQNHKIWGSQRKKESGRSFDLFYSGTPALGGKMLLEAEDYSRAVIKLYTINSISTDNMLFIGELRRYMRSVLDRGMLIGASTREKRLEFEHTIESKLEKARKILSFN
;
A
#
# COMPACT_ATOMS: atom_id res chain seq x y z
N MET A 1 -26.88 2.74 27.42
CA MET A 1 -26.43 1.34 27.22
C MET A 1 -26.26 0.91 25.76
N LYS A 2 -26.89 1.54 24.75
CA LYS A 2 -26.75 1.14 23.33
C LYS A 2 -25.29 1.06 22.86
N THR A 3 -24.48 2.05 23.20
CA THR A 3 -23.03 2.13 22.90
C THR A 3 -22.22 1.00 23.55
N GLN A 4 -22.45 0.75 24.84
CA GLN A 4 -21.81 -0.36 25.57
C GLN A 4 -22.16 -1.72 24.95
N LYS A 5 -23.41 -1.91 24.53
CA LYS A 5 -23.84 -3.13 23.85
C LYS A 5 -23.10 -3.32 22.51
N ARG A 6 -23.01 -2.27 21.69
CA ARG A 6 -22.26 -2.28 20.42
C ARG A 6 -20.78 -2.62 20.60
N LEU A 7 -20.15 -2.08 21.65
CA LEU A 7 -18.77 -2.44 21.99
C LEU A 7 -18.62 -3.94 22.24
N PHE A 8 -19.45 -4.53 23.10
CA PHE A 8 -19.37 -5.96 23.36
C PHE A 8 -19.82 -6.83 22.17
N GLU A 9 -20.72 -6.36 21.32
CA GLU A 9 -21.03 -7.00 20.03
C GLU A 9 -19.80 -7.01 19.12
N SER A 10 -19.07 -5.89 19.02
CA SER A 10 -17.83 -5.80 18.24
C SER A 10 -16.72 -6.71 18.80
N ILE A 11 -16.61 -6.85 20.13
CA ILE A 11 -15.65 -7.78 20.76
C ILE A 11 -16.02 -9.24 20.44
N ARG A 12 -17.31 -9.59 20.39
CA ARG A 12 -17.78 -10.94 20.04
C ARG A 12 -17.46 -11.33 18.60
N GLU A 13 -17.45 -10.37 17.68
CA GLU A 13 -17.03 -10.62 16.29
C GLU A 13 -15.55 -11.03 16.22
N ILE A 14 -14.73 -10.55 17.15
CA ILE A 14 -13.30 -10.89 17.24
C ILE A 14 -13.11 -12.21 18.01
N ILE A 15 -13.83 -12.40 19.12
CA ILE A 15 -13.76 -13.60 19.97
C ILE A 15 -15.17 -14.17 20.15
N PRO A 16 -15.58 -15.13 19.29
CA PRO A 16 -16.92 -15.72 19.36
C PRO A 16 -17.15 -16.58 20.60
N GLN A 17 -16.09 -17.10 21.21
CA GLN A 17 -16.17 -17.97 22.39
C GLN A 17 -16.31 -17.12 23.67
N GLU A 18 -17.49 -17.19 24.30
CA GLU A 18 -17.86 -16.36 25.45
C GLU A 18 -16.91 -16.49 26.65
N ASP A 19 -16.45 -17.70 27.00
CA ASP A 19 -15.54 -17.89 28.14
C ASP A 19 -14.19 -17.17 27.93
N LEU A 20 -13.64 -17.25 26.72
CA LEU A 20 -12.40 -16.56 26.36
C LEU A 20 -12.59 -15.03 26.37
N LEU A 21 -13.72 -14.56 25.83
CA LEU A 21 -14.07 -13.14 25.83
C LEU A 21 -14.11 -12.58 27.26
N VAL A 22 -14.74 -13.31 28.19
CA VAL A 22 -14.83 -12.92 29.59
C VAL A 22 -13.45 -12.88 30.24
N ASP A 23 -12.62 -13.88 29.99
CA ASP A 23 -11.26 -13.95 30.54
C ASP A 23 -10.38 -12.80 30.03
N HIS A 24 -10.48 -12.45 28.74
CA HIS A 24 -9.80 -11.27 28.21
C HIS A 24 -10.30 -9.98 28.87
N ILE A 25 -11.61 -9.80 29.05
CA ILE A 25 -12.16 -8.59 29.69
C ILE A 25 -11.70 -8.48 31.14
N VAL A 26 -11.68 -9.60 31.88
CA VAL A 26 -11.16 -9.69 33.26
C VAL A 26 -9.72 -9.21 33.31
N ASN A 27 -8.87 -9.70 32.40
CA ASN A 27 -7.47 -9.35 32.36
C ASN A 27 -7.24 -7.88 31.97
N VAL A 28 -7.96 -7.38 30.97
CA VAL A 28 -7.79 -6.00 30.45
C VAL A 28 -8.26 -4.96 31.47
N LEU A 29 -9.40 -5.22 32.13
CA LEU A 29 -9.97 -4.28 33.09
C LEU A 29 -9.49 -4.52 34.52
N ASN A 30 -8.78 -5.62 34.78
CA ASN A 30 -8.38 -6.08 36.10
C ASN A 30 -9.57 -6.15 37.08
N ILE A 31 -10.64 -6.86 36.68
CA ILE A 31 -11.89 -7.01 37.42
C ILE A 31 -12.25 -8.48 37.63
N SER A 32 -13.14 -8.79 38.58
CA SER A 32 -13.63 -10.17 38.75
C SER A 32 -14.49 -10.65 37.56
N LYS A 33 -14.56 -11.98 37.33
CA LYS A 33 -15.45 -12.57 36.32
C LYS A 33 -16.90 -12.11 36.50
N HIS A 34 -17.40 -12.05 37.73
CA HIS A 34 -18.76 -11.56 38.03
C HIS A 34 -18.97 -10.11 37.54
N GLN A 35 -18.01 -9.23 37.77
CA GLN A 35 -18.04 -7.84 37.30
C GLN A 35 -17.95 -7.72 35.77
N ALA A 36 -17.21 -8.62 35.11
CA ALA A 36 -17.15 -8.70 33.66
C ALA A 36 -18.50 -9.13 33.08
N TYR A 37 -19.08 -10.24 33.56
CA TYR A 37 -20.41 -10.71 33.15
C TYR A 37 -21.49 -9.64 33.31
N ALA A 38 -21.47 -8.93 34.44
CA ALA A 38 -22.43 -7.86 34.69
C ALA A 38 -22.31 -6.70 33.69
N ARG A 39 -21.10 -6.32 33.26
CA ARG A 39 -20.88 -5.30 32.23
C ARG A 39 -21.24 -5.77 30.83
N ILE A 40 -20.90 -7.01 30.47
CA ILE A 40 -21.24 -7.63 29.18
C ILE A 40 -22.76 -7.71 29.01
N ALA A 41 -23.47 -8.12 30.07
CA ALA A 41 -24.93 -8.16 30.11
C ALA A 41 -25.57 -6.77 30.25
N GLY A 42 -24.77 -5.71 30.44
CA GLY A 42 -25.26 -4.34 30.61
C GLY A 42 -25.86 -4.02 31.99
N LYS A 43 -25.78 -4.93 32.95
CA LYS A 43 -26.27 -4.71 34.33
C LYS A 43 -25.46 -3.64 35.08
N ILE A 44 -24.19 -3.47 34.73
CA ILE A 44 -23.29 -2.45 35.26
C ILE A 44 -22.78 -1.58 34.11
N TRP A 45 -22.76 -0.27 34.32
CA TRP A 45 -22.21 0.68 33.37
C TRP A 45 -20.70 0.47 33.20
N LEU A 46 -20.26 0.49 31.96
CA LEU A 46 -18.86 0.59 31.60
C LEU A 46 -18.50 2.07 31.54
N ASP A 47 -17.61 2.52 32.41
CA ASP A 47 -17.07 3.88 32.35
C ASP A 47 -16.21 4.10 31.09
N LEU A 48 -15.97 5.37 30.76
CA LEU A 48 -15.30 5.75 29.52
C LEU A 48 -13.86 5.21 29.45
N ASP A 49 -13.12 5.24 30.55
CA ASP A 49 -11.73 4.75 30.60
C ASP A 49 -11.66 3.24 30.39
N SER A 50 -12.57 2.49 31.01
CA SER A 50 -12.71 1.04 30.81
C SER A 50 -13.15 0.72 29.37
N GLY A 51 -14.08 1.50 28.82
CA GLY A 51 -14.48 1.41 27.42
C GLY A 51 -13.31 1.62 26.47
N LYS A 52 -12.53 2.68 26.69
CA LYS A 52 -11.34 2.99 25.91
C LYS A 52 -10.28 1.88 26.00
N LYS A 53 -10.00 1.36 27.21
CA LYS A 53 -9.05 0.25 27.40
C LYS A 53 -9.45 -0.98 26.59
N LEU A 54 -10.73 -1.34 26.60
CA LEU A 54 -11.23 -2.46 25.80
C LEU A 54 -11.09 -2.17 24.30
N MET A 55 -11.50 -0.98 23.85
CA MET A 55 -11.37 -0.60 22.44
C MET A 55 -9.91 -0.62 21.96
N ASP A 56 -8.99 -0.07 22.74
CA ASP A 56 -7.56 -0.03 22.40
C ASP A 56 -6.97 -1.46 22.38
N PHE A 57 -7.30 -2.30 23.37
CA PHE A 57 -6.81 -3.69 23.46
C PHE A 57 -7.29 -4.56 22.29
N PHE A 58 -8.58 -4.46 21.95
CA PHE A 58 -9.19 -5.22 20.86
C PHE A 58 -9.07 -4.53 19.50
N LYS A 59 -8.43 -3.35 19.43
CA LYS A 59 -8.30 -2.52 18.22
C LYS A 59 -9.64 -2.23 17.53
N ILE A 60 -10.68 -1.95 18.33
CA ILE A 60 -12.04 -1.66 17.84
C ILE A 60 -12.14 -0.18 17.44
N PRO A 61 -12.48 0.14 16.18
CA PRO A 61 -12.71 1.51 15.75
C PRO A 61 -13.86 2.16 16.53
N SER A 62 -13.71 3.46 16.82
CA SER A 62 -14.73 4.25 17.53
C SER A 62 -16.09 4.24 16.82
N GLU A 63 -16.10 4.24 15.49
CA GLU A 63 -17.32 4.21 14.68
C GLU A 63 -18.20 2.99 14.95
N ASN A 64 -17.61 1.82 15.24
CA ASN A 64 -18.36 0.59 15.53
C ASN A 64 -19.17 0.73 16.83
N VAL A 65 -18.65 1.52 17.77
CA VAL A 65 -19.22 1.70 19.11
C VAL A 65 -20.19 2.87 19.15
N PHE A 66 -19.76 4.04 18.66
CA PHE A 66 -20.52 5.28 18.72
C PHE A 66 -21.49 5.46 17.53
N GLY A 67 -21.29 4.70 16.45
CA GLY A 67 -21.98 4.89 15.18
C GLY A 67 -21.32 5.97 14.33
N LYS A 68 -21.62 5.98 13.04
CA LYS A 68 -21.18 7.04 12.12
C LYS A 68 -21.91 8.35 12.45
N THR A 69 -21.17 9.43 12.65
CA THR A 69 -21.71 10.79 12.72
C THR A 69 -21.67 11.41 11.31
N GLY A 70 -22.82 11.46 10.62
CA GLY A 70 -22.94 12.24 9.38
C GLY A 70 -22.00 11.85 8.23
N ASP A 71 -21.47 12.87 7.55
CA ASP A 71 -20.59 12.79 6.36
C ASP A 71 -19.10 12.57 6.72
N ASP A 72 -18.78 12.27 7.99
CA ASP A 72 -17.41 12.06 8.45
C ASP A 72 -16.85 10.71 7.95
N VAL A 73 -15.61 10.73 7.46
CA VAL A 73 -14.87 9.55 7.01
C VAL A 73 -13.56 9.45 7.79
N SER A 74 -13.40 8.39 8.59
CA SER A 74 -12.14 8.11 9.25
C SER A 74 -11.14 7.45 8.30
N PHE A 75 -9.89 7.86 8.47
CA PHE A 75 -8.74 7.27 7.81
C PHE A 75 -7.75 6.75 8.86
N GLN A 76 -7.25 5.55 8.64
CA GLN A 76 -6.11 4.99 9.35
C GLN A 76 -4.84 5.51 8.70
N TYR A 77 -4.09 6.32 9.45
CA TYR A 77 -2.74 6.75 9.09
C TYR A 77 -1.73 5.80 9.72
N THR A 78 -0.80 5.29 8.92
CA THR A 78 0.39 4.60 9.43
C THR A 78 1.55 5.56 9.37
N ASP A 79 2.02 5.97 10.54
CA ASP A 79 3.25 6.73 10.62
C ASP A 79 4.43 5.83 10.28
N LEU A 80 5.26 6.28 9.34
CA LEU A 80 6.45 5.57 8.91
C LEU A 80 7.64 6.43 9.30
N ASN A 81 8.11 6.28 10.53
CA ASN A 81 9.37 6.90 10.91
C ASN A 81 10.52 5.99 10.47
N MET A 82 11.02 6.19 9.24
CA MET A 82 12.13 5.37 8.73
C MET A 82 13.49 5.67 9.38
N SER A 83 13.55 6.50 10.42
CA SER A 83 14.73 6.49 11.30
C SER A 83 14.85 5.17 12.08
N ASP A 84 13.75 4.41 12.23
CA ASP A 84 13.75 3.03 12.72
C ASP A 84 13.24 2.05 11.65
N PHE A 85 14.14 1.24 11.10
CA PHE A 85 13.78 0.19 10.15
C PHE A 85 12.81 -0.87 10.74
N ASN A 86 12.64 -0.97 12.07
CA ASN A 86 11.60 -1.82 12.67
C ASN A 86 10.20 -1.37 12.25
N GLU A 87 9.94 -0.06 12.18
CA GLU A 87 8.63 0.46 11.77
C GLU A 87 8.35 0.13 10.32
N TYR A 88 9.35 0.26 9.44
CA TYR A 88 9.22 -0.15 8.05
C TYR A 88 8.96 -1.65 7.92
N ARG A 89 9.66 -2.49 8.68
CA ARG A 89 9.39 -3.93 8.73
C ARG A 89 7.97 -4.22 9.18
N ALA A 90 7.48 -3.53 10.21
CA ALA A 90 6.11 -3.67 10.70
C ALA A 90 5.08 -3.26 9.63
N TYR A 91 5.36 -2.18 8.89
CA TYR A 91 4.55 -1.73 7.77
C TYR A 91 4.48 -2.78 6.65
N LEU A 92 5.61 -3.33 6.21
CA LEU A 92 5.64 -4.39 5.21
C LEU A 92 4.87 -5.63 5.68
N LYS A 93 5.07 -6.06 6.93
CA LYS A 93 4.33 -7.18 7.54
C LYS A 93 2.81 -6.89 7.56
N HIS A 94 2.41 -5.66 7.89
CA HIS A 94 1.00 -5.26 7.88
C HIS A 94 0.41 -5.29 6.47
N LEU A 95 1.11 -4.71 5.49
CA LEU A 95 0.68 -4.67 4.09
C LEU A 95 0.58 -6.08 3.50
N THR A 96 1.59 -6.92 3.71
CA THR A 96 1.59 -8.34 3.32
C THR A 96 0.45 -9.10 3.99
N GLY A 97 0.23 -8.89 5.30
CA GLY A 97 -0.87 -9.50 6.03
C GLY A 97 -2.24 -9.10 5.49
N MET A 98 -2.43 -7.82 5.15
CA MET A 98 -3.64 -7.31 4.53
C MET A 98 -3.91 -7.96 3.18
N LEU A 99 -2.90 -8.06 2.31
CA LEU A 99 -3.03 -8.74 1.01
C LEU A 99 -3.35 -10.23 1.18
N ASN A 100 -2.66 -10.93 2.09
CA ASN A 100 -2.90 -12.35 2.36
C ASN A 100 -4.29 -12.62 2.96
N ALA A 101 -4.80 -11.73 3.82
CA ALA A 101 -6.15 -11.84 4.34
C ALA A 101 -7.22 -11.59 3.27
N ALA A 102 -6.95 -10.69 2.31
CA ALA A 102 -7.86 -10.43 1.21
C ALA A 102 -7.85 -11.55 0.16
N LYS A 103 -6.67 -12.12 -0.18
CA LYS A 103 -6.55 -13.11 -1.27
C LYS A 103 -7.29 -14.43 -1.04
N ILE A 104 -7.59 -14.77 0.21
CA ILE A 104 -8.38 -15.97 0.54
C ILE A 104 -9.89 -15.76 0.34
N LYS A 105 -10.34 -14.51 0.20
CA LYS A 105 -11.74 -14.17 -0.07
C LYS A 105 -12.01 -14.28 -1.57
N LYS A 106 -13.27 -14.58 -1.90
CA LYS A 106 -13.72 -14.69 -3.28
C LYS A 106 -13.62 -13.34 -4.00
N ASP A 107 -13.40 -13.39 -5.31
CA ASP A 107 -13.38 -12.23 -6.22
C ASP A 107 -12.40 -11.12 -5.77
N CYS A 108 -11.30 -11.51 -5.12
CA CYS A 108 -10.25 -10.59 -4.68
C CYS A 108 -9.53 -9.96 -5.88
N THR A 109 -9.44 -8.64 -5.90
CA THR A 109 -8.74 -7.86 -6.94
C THR A 109 -8.15 -6.59 -6.36
N ILE A 110 -7.07 -6.10 -6.96
CA ILE A 110 -6.49 -4.79 -6.66
C ILE A 110 -6.63 -3.87 -7.86
N LEU A 111 -7.15 -2.67 -7.65
CA LEU A 111 -7.19 -1.62 -8.65
C LEU A 111 -6.21 -0.52 -8.24
N PHE A 112 -5.35 -0.07 -9.17
CA PHE A 112 -4.44 1.06 -8.97
C PHE A 112 -4.71 2.20 -9.93
N LEU A 113 -4.75 3.42 -9.40
CA LEU A 113 -4.43 4.64 -10.15
C LEU A 113 -2.99 5.03 -9.81
N ALA A 114 -2.08 4.83 -10.75
CA ALA A 114 -0.65 4.95 -10.55
C ALA A 114 -0.15 6.35 -10.94
N ASP A 115 0.01 7.23 -9.95
CA ASP A 115 0.75 8.50 -10.10
C ASP A 115 2.27 8.28 -10.12
N ASP A 116 2.72 7.19 -9.51
CA ASP A 116 4.04 6.58 -9.47
C ASP A 116 3.84 5.06 -9.66
N ILE A 117 4.92 4.34 -9.97
CA ILE A 117 4.90 2.88 -10.08
C ILE A 117 4.39 2.29 -8.75
N PRO A 118 3.41 1.38 -8.74
CA PRO A 118 2.95 0.74 -7.51
C PRO A 118 4.09 0.04 -6.76
N ILE A 119 4.13 0.19 -5.42
CA ILE A 119 5.28 -0.19 -4.58
C ILE A 119 5.72 -1.66 -4.77
N PHE A 120 4.78 -2.55 -5.09
CA PHE A 120 5.01 -3.98 -5.29
C PHE A 120 6.00 -4.27 -6.41
N HIS A 121 6.03 -3.44 -7.45
CA HIS A 121 6.93 -3.65 -8.59
C HIS A 121 8.38 -3.26 -8.29
N TYR A 122 8.64 -2.54 -7.19
CA TYR A 122 10.00 -2.27 -6.73
C TYR A 122 10.58 -3.44 -5.90
N MET A 123 9.72 -4.28 -5.32
CA MET A 123 10.13 -5.33 -4.36
C MET A 123 11.13 -6.36 -4.94
N PRO A 124 11.03 -6.78 -6.22
CA PRO A 124 12.03 -7.69 -6.82
C PRO A 124 13.40 -7.03 -7.08
N PHE A 125 13.52 -5.72 -6.87
CA PHE A 125 14.67 -4.92 -7.26
C PHE A 125 15.26 -4.21 -6.02
N PRO A 126 16.10 -4.91 -5.22
CA PRO A 126 16.59 -4.43 -3.94
C PRO A 126 17.23 -3.04 -4.00
N GLU A 127 18.07 -2.78 -5.00
CA GLU A 127 18.75 -1.51 -5.18
C GLU A 127 17.73 -0.38 -5.43
N LEU A 128 16.74 -0.59 -6.28
CA LEU A 128 15.72 0.41 -6.57
C LEU A 128 14.80 0.68 -5.38
N ILE A 129 14.37 -0.35 -4.63
CA ILE A 129 13.59 -0.11 -3.41
C ILE A 129 14.42 0.59 -2.34
N PHE A 130 15.69 0.22 -2.13
CA PHE A 130 16.56 0.95 -1.21
C PHE A 130 16.79 2.39 -1.64
N PHE A 131 16.84 2.67 -2.94
CA PHE A 131 16.90 4.04 -3.45
C PHE A 131 15.65 4.84 -3.05
N LYS A 132 14.44 4.26 -3.14
CA LYS A 132 13.21 4.92 -2.65
C LYS A 132 13.24 5.19 -1.14
N LEU A 133 13.80 4.28 -0.34
CA LEU A 133 13.93 4.51 1.11
C LEU A 133 14.98 5.58 1.41
N TYR A 134 16.09 5.57 0.67
CA TYR A 134 17.14 6.56 0.78
C TYR A 134 16.64 7.96 0.44
N SER A 135 15.94 8.13 -0.69
CA SER A 135 15.41 9.44 -1.09
C SER A 135 14.41 9.97 -0.07
N TRP A 136 13.54 9.11 0.46
CA TRP A 136 12.67 9.50 1.56
C TRP A 136 13.44 9.97 2.80
N SER A 137 14.49 9.24 3.20
CA SER A 137 15.29 9.61 4.38
C SER A 137 16.03 10.93 4.17
N VAL A 138 16.48 11.23 2.95
CA VAL A 138 17.08 12.52 2.60
C VAL A 138 16.03 13.63 2.69
N ASP A 139 14.88 13.45 2.02
CA ASP A 139 13.86 14.51 1.91
C ASP A 139 13.09 14.77 3.22
N THR A 140 12.89 13.75 4.05
CA THR A 140 12.05 13.83 5.26
C THR A 140 12.86 13.94 6.55
N VAL A 141 13.96 13.20 6.66
CA VAL A 141 14.80 13.16 7.87
C VAL A 141 16.03 14.05 7.74
N GLY A 142 16.47 14.35 6.52
CA GLY A 142 17.65 15.19 6.27
C GLY A 142 18.98 14.45 6.50
N ILE A 143 19.04 13.13 6.23
CA ILE A 143 20.29 12.39 6.35
C ILE A 143 21.34 12.90 5.35
N SER A 144 22.62 12.88 5.75
CA SER A 144 23.75 13.33 4.92
C SER A 144 24.60 12.19 4.38
N LEU A 145 24.09 10.96 4.39
CA LEU A 145 24.77 9.77 3.89
C LEU A 145 24.73 9.72 2.36
N THR A 146 25.72 9.08 1.75
CA THR A 146 25.61 8.62 0.35
C THR A 146 24.66 7.43 0.28
N TYR A 147 24.11 7.19 -0.92
CA TYR A 147 23.23 6.05 -1.19
C TYR A 147 23.87 4.72 -0.77
N GLU A 148 25.13 4.46 -1.13
CA GLU A 148 25.80 3.20 -0.78
C GLU A 148 26.03 3.05 0.73
N ALA A 149 26.34 4.15 1.42
CA ALA A 149 26.49 4.13 2.87
C ALA A 149 25.15 3.84 3.57
N PHE A 150 24.05 4.38 3.05
CA PHE A 150 22.70 4.08 3.51
C PHE A 150 22.34 2.60 3.28
N VAL A 151 22.54 2.09 2.05
CA VAL A 151 22.26 0.69 1.71
C VAL A 151 23.04 -0.24 2.63
N LYS A 152 24.32 0.04 2.90
CA LYS A 152 25.15 -0.78 3.80
C LYS A 152 24.56 -0.91 5.21
N GLN A 153 23.85 0.12 5.70
CA GLN A 153 23.21 0.12 7.01
C GLN A 153 21.81 -0.53 6.98
N ALA A 154 21.06 -0.32 5.91
CA ALA A 154 19.67 -0.74 5.77
C ALA A 154 19.51 -2.21 5.31
N ASN A 155 20.50 -2.72 4.57
CA ASN A 155 20.37 -3.97 3.83
C ASN A 155 20.53 -5.21 4.72
N THR A 156 19.41 -5.71 5.25
CA THR A 156 19.35 -6.94 6.05
C THR A 156 18.64 -8.07 5.32
N SER A 157 18.95 -9.31 5.66
CA SER A 157 18.27 -10.49 5.08
C SER A 157 16.77 -10.48 5.40
N GLU A 158 16.40 -10.16 6.65
CA GLU A 158 14.98 -10.08 7.04
C GLU A 158 14.19 -9.11 6.15
N LEU A 159 14.79 -7.96 5.80
CA LEU A 159 14.10 -6.99 4.96
C LEU A 159 13.91 -7.49 3.52
N LYS A 160 14.90 -8.21 2.97
CA LYS A 160 14.78 -8.86 1.65
C LYS A 160 13.71 -9.95 1.63
N ASP A 161 13.60 -10.73 2.71
CA ASP A 161 12.56 -11.74 2.85
C ASP A 161 11.17 -11.07 2.84
N LEU A 162 11.02 -9.96 3.57
CA LEU A 162 9.77 -9.18 3.58
C LEU A 162 9.41 -8.59 2.21
N PHE A 163 10.40 -8.12 1.43
CA PHE A 163 10.17 -7.68 0.05
C PHE A 163 9.63 -8.83 -0.82
N THR A 164 10.25 -10.00 -0.70
CA THR A 164 9.84 -11.21 -1.42
C THR A 164 8.43 -11.64 -1.04
N ASP A 165 8.10 -11.67 0.25
CA ASP A 165 6.78 -12.02 0.75
C ASP A 165 5.70 -11.05 0.24
N LEU A 166 5.98 -9.75 0.27
CA LEU A 166 5.05 -8.72 -0.21
C LEU A 166 4.82 -8.85 -1.73
N TYR A 167 5.89 -9.06 -2.50
CA TYR A 167 5.80 -9.27 -3.94
C TYR A 167 4.96 -10.49 -4.29
N ASN A 168 5.23 -11.62 -3.64
CA ASN A 168 4.48 -12.86 -3.84
C ASN A 168 3.00 -12.71 -3.48
N ALA A 169 2.69 -11.99 -2.39
CA ALA A 169 1.31 -11.69 -2.02
C ALA A 169 0.58 -10.86 -3.10
N TYR A 170 1.25 -9.87 -3.70
CA TYR A 170 0.70 -9.09 -4.82
C TYR A 170 0.55 -9.94 -6.09
N LEU A 171 1.51 -10.79 -6.42
CA LEU A 171 1.46 -11.69 -7.57
C LEU A 171 0.25 -12.63 -7.51
N ASP A 172 -0.14 -13.07 -6.31
CA ASP A 172 -1.26 -13.98 -6.11
C ASP A 172 -2.65 -13.35 -6.29
N ILE A 173 -2.74 -12.03 -6.40
CA ILE A 173 -4.02 -11.30 -6.51
C ILE A 173 -4.17 -10.74 -7.93
N PRO A 174 -5.31 -10.97 -8.62
CA PRO A 174 -5.68 -10.24 -9.83
C PRO A 174 -5.51 -8.72 -9.68
N SER A 175 -4.99 -8.02 -10.70
CA SER A 175 -4.94 -6.56 -10.63
C SER A 175 -5.28 -5.83 -11.92
N VAL A 176 -5.77 -4.61 -11.74
CA VAL A 176 -5.99 -3.62 -12.79
C VAL A 176 -5.16 -2.40 -12.43
N GLU A 177 -4.30 -1.96 -13.33
CA GLU A 177 -3.46 -0.77 -13.10
C GLU A 177 -3.69 0.25 -14.18
N VAL A 178 -3.87 1.51 -13.79
CA VAL A 178 -3.96 2.64 -14.70
C VAL A 178 -2.67 3.43 -14.61
N TRP A 179 -1.88 3.35 -15.67
CA TRP A 179 -0.65 4.11 -15.84
C TRP A 179 -0.88 5.27 -16.79
N SER A 180 -0.05 6.29 -16.67
CA SER A 180 0.02 7.40 -17.60
C SER A 180 1.49 7.63 -17.99
N GLN A 181 1.72 8.56 -18.90
CA GLN A 181 3.09 8.95 -19.23
C GLN A 181 3.88 9.47 -18.00
N SER A 182 3.21 10.02 -16.98
CA SER A 182 3.89 10.56 -15.79
C SER A 182 4.26 9.49 -14.77
N THR A 183 3.71 8.28 -14.86
CA THR A 183 3.90 7.23 -13.85
C THR A 183 5.38 6.85 -13.71
N ILE A 184 6.11 6.75 -14.82
CA ILE A 184 7.56 6.46 -14.80
C ILE A 184 8.42 7.70 -14.53
N ASP A 185 7.89 8.91 -14.76
CA ASP A 185 8.67 10.14 -14.62
C ASP A 185 9.12 10.35 -13.19
N VAL A 186 8.33 9.91 -12.20
CA VAL A 186 8.63 10.07 -10.77
C VAL A 186 10.01 9.48 -10.43
N ILE A 187 10.20 8.18 -10.69
CA ILE A 187 11.46 7.51 -10.38
C ILE A 187 12.62 8.00 -11.25
N LEU A 188 12.39 8.27 -12.54
CA LEU A 188 13.45 8.72 -13.44
C LEU A 188 13.96 10.11 -13.04
N ASN A 189 13.06 11.03 -12.70
CA ASN A 189 13.43 12.35 -12.23
C ASN A 189 14.14 12.27 -10.88
N GLU A 190 13.68 11.44 -9.95
CA GLU A 190 14.37 11.22 -8.68
C GLU A 190 15.82 10.74 -8.91
N ILE A 191 16.05 9.72 -9.73
CA ILE A 191 17.42 9.23 -10.03
C ILE A 191 18.29 10.35 -10.61
N VAL A 192 17.74 11.12 -11.57
CA VAL A 192 18.47 12.22 -12.22
C VAL A 192 18.84 13.32 -11.22
N GLU A 193 17.91 13.76 -10.37
CA GLU A 193 18.16 14.82 -9.41
C GLU A 193 19.14 14.38 -8.32
N TYR A 194 18.98 13.16 -7.78
CA TYR A 194 19.90 12.64 -6.76
C TYR A 194 21.31 12.43 -7.31
N ASN A 195 21.47 12.10 -8.60
CA ASN A 195 22.78 12.07 -9.22
C ASN A 195 23.43 13.46 -9.29
N LYS A 196 22.67 14.50 -9.64
CA LYS A 196 23.16 15.90 -9.66
C LYS A 196 23.65 16.36 -8.29
N PHE A 197 22.99 15.93 -7.21
CA PHE A 197 23.38 16.24 -5.84
C PHE A 197 24.57 15.41 -5.32
N ARG A 198 25.19 14.58 -6.17
CA ARG A 198 26.29 13.66 -5.78
C ARG A 198 25.90 12.73 -4.64
N ALA A 199 24.64 12.26 -4.64
CA ALA A 199 24.14 11.32 -3.65
C ALA A 199 24.81 9.93 -3.75
N PHE A 200 25.35 9.59 -4.92
CA PHE A 200 26.00 8.31 -5.18
C PHE A 200 27.52 8.43 -5.05
N SER A 201 28.12 7.53 -4.27
CA SER A 201 29.57 7.34 -4.18
C SER A 201 30.11 6.37 -5.22
N GLU A 202 29.25 5.52 -5.80
CA GLU A 202 29.62 4.57 -6.84
C GLU A 202 28.80 4.84 -8.10
N HIS A 203 29.45 5.31 -9.18
CA HIS A 203 28.74 5.66 -10.43
C HIS A 203 27.95 4.48 -11.04
N LYS A 204 28.41 3.24 -10.84
CA LYS A 204 27.69 2.04 -11.31
C LYS A 204 26.30 1.89 -10.68
N SER A 205 26.06 2.44 -9.49
CA SER A 205 24.77 2.36 -8.79
C SER A 205 23.66 2.97 -9.64
N VAL A 206 23.92 4.12 -10.28
CA VAL A 206 22.97 4.80 -11.15
C VAL A 206 22.58 3.93 -12.35
N GLY A 207 23.57 3.25 -12.96
CA GLY A 207 23.32 2.31 -14.06
C GLY A 207 22.41 1.16 -13.64
N ILE A 208 22.68 0.54 -12.49
CA ILE A 208 21.86 -0.54 -11.94
C ILE A 208 20.42 -0.06 -11.69
N LEU A 209 20.23 1.13 -11.13
CA LEU A 209 18.89 1.68 -10.90
C LEU A 209 18.11 1.84 -12.21
N LEU A 210 18.73 2.37 -13.27
CA LEU A 210 18.08 2.51 -14.58
C LEU A 210 17.78 1.16 -15.25
N GLU A 211 18.65 0.16 -15.09
CA GLU A 211 18.41 -1.20 -15.55
C GLU A 211 17.20 -1.83 -14.85
N GLN A 212 17.05 -1.58 -13.54
CA GLN A 212 15.91 -2.08 -12.77
C GLN A 212 14.59 -1.38 -13.13
N VAL A 213 14.61 -0.07 -13.39
CA VAL A 213 13.43 0.64 -13.90
C VAL A 213 13.04 0.11 -15.30
N ASP A 214 14.01 -0.17 -16.16
CA ASP A 214 13.75 -0.80 -17.47
C ASP A 214 13.14 -2.19 -17.30
N ALA A 215 13.67 -3.01 -16.38
CA ALA A 215 13.13 -4.34 -16.10
C ALA A 215 11.67 -4.29 -15.62
N ILE A 216 11.32 -3.33 -14.74
CA ILE A 216 9.91 -3.10 -14.36
C ILE A 216 9.08 -2.83 -15.61
N TRP A 217 9.54 -1.92 -16.48
CA TRP A 217 8.82 -1.60 -17.71
C TRP A 217 8.66 -2.80 -18.64
N GLN A 218 9.70 -3.63 -18.83
CA GLN A 218 9.60 -4.86 -19.62
C GLN A 218 8.57 -5.84 -19.04
N ASN A 219 8.52 -6.00 -17.71
CA ASN A 219 7.49 -6.82 -17.05
C ASN A 219 6.09 -6.29 -17.37
N HIS A 220 5.87 -4.97 -17.32
CA HIS A 220 4.58 -4.35 -17.63
C HIS A 220 4.17 -4.51 -19.09
N LYS A 221 5.13 -4.44 -20.03
CA LYS A 221 4.87 -4.73 -21.46
C LYS A 221 4.38 -6.16 -21.64
N ILE A 222 5.07 -7.13 -21.02
CA ILE A 222 4.72 -8.55 -21.12
C ILE A 222 3.37 -8.80 -20.47
N TRP A 223 3.21 -8.43 -19.19
CA TRP A 223 1.99 -8.70 -18.44
C TRP A 223 0.78 -7.96 -19.01
N GLY A 224 0.95 -6.69 -19.39
CA GLY A 224 -0.11 -5.87 -19.97
C GLY A 224 -0.57 -6.39 -21.34
N SER A 225 0.36 -6.89 -22.17
CA SER A 225 0.02 -7.48 -23.47
C SER A 225 -0.65 -8.85 -23.33
N GLN A 226 -0.19 -9.68 -22.39
CA GLN A 226 -0.74 -11.02 -22.14
C GLN A 226 -1.98 -11.01 -21.23
N ARG A 227 -2.28 -9.86 -20.62
CA ARG A 227 -3.31 -9.66 -19.59
C ARG A 227 -3.14 -10.58 -18.37
N LYS A 228 -1.89 -10.91 -18.04
CA LYS A 228 -1.56 -11.99 -17.09
C LYS A 228 -0.20 -11.73 -16.44
N LYS A 229 -0.15 -11.85 -15.11
CA LYS A 229 1.09 -11.85 -14.33
C LYS A 229 1.89 -13.13 -14.55
N GLU A 230 3.14 -13.14 -14.13
CA GLU A 230 3.97 -14.36 -14.14
C GLU A 230 3.42 -15.50 -13.27
N SER A 231 2.72 -15.17 -12.18
CA SER A 231 1.98 -16.14 -11.34
C SER A 231 0.78 -16.79 -12.04
N GLY A 232 0.39 -16.22 -13.18
CA GLY A 232 -0.77 -16.61 -13.96
C GLY A 232 -2.10 -15.98 -13.53
N ARG A 233 -2.08 -15.07 -12.56
CA ARG A 233 -3.25 -14.23 -12.23
C ARG A 233 -3.48 -13.16 -13.30
N SER A 234 -4.73 -12.72 -13.46
CA SER A 234 -5.05 -11.68 -14.45
C SER A 234 -4.40 -10.34 -14.09
N PHE A 235 -3.97 -9.62 -15.13
CA PHE A 235 -3.36 -8.30 -15.01
C PHE A 235 -3.83 -7.42 -16.15
N ASP A 236 -4.64 -6.41 -15.88
CA ASP A 236 -5.07 -5.45 -16.89
C ASP A 236 -4.33 -4.13 -16.73
N LEU A 237 -3.47 -3.81 -17.69
CA LEU A 237 -2.81 -2.51 -17.77
C LEU A 237 -3.61 -1.56 -18.67
N PHE A 238 -4.04 -0.45 -18.09
CA PHE A 238 -4.66 0.65 -18.81
C PHE A 238 -3.68 1.80 -18.94
N TYR A 239 -3.69 2.43 -20.12
CA TYR A 239 -3.04 3.71 -20.34
C TYR A 239 -4.06 4.84 -20.31
N SER A 240 -3.79 5.84 -19.47
CA SER A 240 -4.54 7.09 -19.40
C SER A 240 -3.71 8.23 -19.98
N GLY A 241 -4.30 8.99 -20.92
CA GLY A 241 -3.68 10.20 -21.46
C GLY A 241 -3.52 11.32 -20.43
N THR A 242 -4.28 11.27 -19.33
CA THR A 242 -4.19 12.21 -18.20
C THR A 242 -3.56 11.53 -16.98
N PRO A 243 -2.58 12.17 -16.31
CA PRO A 243 -2.03 11.69 -15.04
C PRO A 243 -3.10 11.43 -13.98
N ALA A 244 -2.88 10.41 -13.15
CA ALA A 244 -3.67 10.22 -11.95
C ALA A 244 -3.41 11.36 -10.96
N LEU A 245 -4.46 11.94 -10.37
CA LEU A 245 -4.34 12.95 -9.32
C LEU A 245 -4.04 12.27 -7.97
N GLY A 246 -2.79 11.87 -7.77
CA GLY A 246 -2.32 11.16 -6.57
C GLY A 246 -2.65 9.67 -6.58
N GLY A 247 -1.72 8.88 -6.04
CA GLY A 247 -1.76 7.42 -6.05
C GLY A 247 -2.90 6.86 -5.21
N LYS A 248 -3.67 5.95 -5.80
CA LYS A 248 -4.80 5.31 -5.11
C LYS A 248 -4.80 3.82 -5.38
N MET A 249 -5.04 3.04 -4.34
CA MET A 249 -5.29 1.62 -4.42
C MET A 249 -6.69 1.35 -3.89
N LEU A 250 -7.43 0.51 -4.59
CA LEU A 250 -8.65 -0.09 -4.08
C LEU A 250 -8.45 -1.61 -4.06
N LEU A 251 -8.42 -2.18 -2.86
CA LEU A 251 -8.41 -3.63 -2.64
C LEU A 251 -9.85 -4.08 -2.40
N GLU A 252 -10.37 -4.94 -3.28
CA GLU A 252 -11.75 -5.43 -3.23
C GLU A 252 -11.75 -6.94 -3.13
N ALA A 253 -12.64 -7.49 -2.30
CA ALA A 253 -12.97 -8.90 -2.25
C ALA A 253 -14.40 -9.07 -1.69
N GLU A 254 -14.90 -10.30 -1.63
CA GLU A 254 -16.19 -10.59 -1.01
C GLU A 254 -16.23 -10.13 0.47
N ASP A 255 -17.22 -9.29 0.77
CA ASP A 255 -17.45 -8.63 2.06
C ASP A 255 -16.22 -7.88 2.63
N TYR A 256 -15.33 -7.42 1.76
CA TYR A 256 -14.17 -6.63 2.16
C TYR A 256 -13.80 -5.61 1.08
N SER A 257 -13.64 -4.36 1.47
CA SER A 257 -13.12 -3.34 0.58
C SER A 257 -12.28 -2.36 1.39
N ARG A 258 -11.14 -1.98 0.84
CA ARG A 258 -10.25 -1.01 1.46
C ARG A 258 -9.68 -0.08 0.40
N ALA A 259 -9.86 1.21 0.61
CA ALA A 259 -9.18 2.24 -0.15
C ALA A 259 -7.88 2.62 0.56
N VAL A 260 -6.81 2.82 -0.21
CA VAL A 260 -5.53 3.36 0.26
C VAL A 260 -5.18 4.54 -0.63
N ILE A 261 -4.83 5.66 -0.03
CA ILE A 261 -4.46 6.90 -0.70
C ILE A 261 -3.00 7.20 -0.34
N LYS A 262 -2.15 7.29 -1.37
CA LYS A 262 -0.77 7.74 -1.24
C LYS A 262 -0.76 9.22 -0.83
N LEU A 263 0.10 9.57 0.12
CA LEU A 263 0.25 10.96 0.56
C LEU A 263 1.40 11.66 -0.17
N TYR A 264 2.64 11.26 0.10
CA TYR A 264 3.85 11.86 -0.48
C TYR A 264 4.75 10.80 -1.10
N THR A 265 5.50 10.05 -0.30
CA THR A 265 6.44 9.01 -0.77
C THR A 265 5.87 7.60 -0.56
N ILE A 266 6.24 6.93 0.53
CA ILE A 266 5.78 5.59 0.93
C ILE A 266 4.61 5.65 1.91
N ASN A 267 4.33 6.82 2.49
CA ASN A 267 3.22 7.01 3.43
C ASN A 267 1.87 6.98 2.73
N SER A 268 0.90 6.38 3.41
CA SER A 268 -0.47 6.30 2.94
C SER A 268 -1.45 6.37 4.10
N ILE A 269 -2.69 6.74 3.74
CA ILE A 269 -3.85 6.60 4.60
C ILE A 269 -4.79 5.57 4.00
N SER A 270 -5.51 4.84 4.83
CA SER A 270 -6.47 3.86 4.37
C SER A 270 -7.82 3.96 5.07
N THR A 271 -8.88 3.53 4.39
CA THR A 271 -10.23 3.51 4.95
C THR A 271 -11.02 2.32 4.40
N ASP A 272 -11.88 1.76 5.24
CA ASP A 272 -12.91 0.77 4.91
C ASP A 272 -14.31 1.42 4.83
N ASN A 273 -14.38 2.75 4.86
CA ASN A 273 -15.64 3.46 4.78
C ASN A 273 -16.27 3.31 3.37
N MET A 274 -17.40 2.60 3.33
CA MET A 274 -18.12 2.28 2.09
C MET A 274 -18.64 3.50 1.30
N LEU A 275 -18.84 4.65 1.94
CA LEU A 275 -19.22 5.88 1.22
C LEU A 275 -18.06 6.35 0.34
N PHE A 276 -16.87 6.53 0.95
CA PHE A 276 -15.65 6.92 0.25
C PHE A 276 -15.25 5.88 -0.80
N ILE A 277 -15.29 4.59 -0.45
CA ILE A 277 -15.00 3.49 -1.38
C ILE A 277 -15.96 3.51 -2.57
N GLY A 278 -17.25 3.76 -2.34
CA GLY A 278 -18.26 3.88 -3.40
C GLY A 278 -17.95 5.02 -4.36
N GLU A 279 -17.52 6.17 -3.85
CA GLU A 279 -17.07 7.31 -4.66
C GLU A 279 -15.80 7.02 -5.44
N LEU A 280 -14.76 6.50 -4.77
CA LEU A 280 -13.50 6.14 -5.39
C LEU A 280 -13.71 5.11 -6.51
N ARG A 281 -14.55 4.10 -6.29
CA ARG A 281 -14.89 3.11 -7.31
C ARG A 281 -15.53 3.73 -8.55
N ARG A 282 -16.48 4.67 -8.37
CA ARG A 282 -17.10 5.40 -9.49
C ARG A 282 -16.07 6.23 -10.25
N TYR A 283 -15.18 6.91 -9.53
CA TYR A 283 -14.10 7.69 -10.13
C TYR A 283 -13.12 6.80 -10.93
N MET A 284 -12.64 5.70 -10.34
CA MET A 284 -11.74 4.75 -11.01
C MET A 284 -12.39 4.14 -12.25
N ARG A 285 -13.68 3.77 -12.19
CA ARG A 285 -14.42 3.29 -13.36
C ARG A 285 -14.46 4.33 -14.48
N SER A 286 -14.76 5.58 -14.15
CA SER A 286 -14.76 6.69 -15.10
C SER A 286 -13.39 6.89 -15.77
N VAL A 287 -12.30 6.67 -15.03
CA VAL A 287 -10.94 6.69 -15.60
C VAL A 287 -10.71 5.50 -16.54
N LEU A 288 -11.10 4.29 -16.14
CA LEU A 288 -10.99 3.08 -16.96
C LEU A 288 -11.79 3.19 -18.27
N ASP A 289 -13.01 3.75 -18.22
CA ASP A 289 -13.88 3.95 -19.39
C ASP A 289 -13.25 4.85 -20.47
N ARG A 290 -12.37 5.77 -20.07
CA ARG A 290 -11.59 6.64 -20.99
C ARG A 290 -10.21 6.08 -21.29
N GLY A 291 -9.74 5.12 -20.51
CA GLY A 291 -8.42 4.53 -20.61
C GLY A 291 -8.33 3.54 -21.77
N MET A 292 -7.11 3.33 -22.25
CA MET A 292 -6.80 2.35 -23.28
C MET A 292 -6.26 1.07 -22.63
N LEU A 293 -7.03 -0.03 -22.69
CA LEU A 293 -6.56 -1.34 -22.23
C LEU A 293 -5.47 -1.88 -23.17
N ILE A 294 -4.23 -2.00 -22.69
CA ILE A 294 -3.06 -2.37 -23.50
C ILE A 294 -3.24 -3.71 -24.22
N GLY A 295 -3.70 -4.74 -23.51
CA GLY A 295 -3.87 -6.08 -24.07
C GLY A 295 -5.02 -6.22 -25.07
N ALA A 296 -5.94 -5.26 -25.14
CA ALA A 296 -7.08 -5.27 -26.07
C ALA A 296 -6.96 -4.19 -27.18
N SER A 297 -5.88 -3.41 -27.18
CA SER A 297 -5.69 -2.30 -28.12
C SER A 297 -5.01 -2.72 -29.41
N THR A 298 -5.19 -1.90 -30.46
CA THR A 298 -4.46 -2.04 -31.72
C THR A 298 -2.96 -1.98 -31.48
N ARG A 299 -2.19 -2.74 -32.28
CA ARG A 299 -0.73 -2.75 -32.21
C ARG A 299 -0.12 -1.35 -32.31
N GLU A 300 -0.65 -0.50 -33.18
CA GLU A 300 -0.17 0.88 -33.40
C GLU A 300 -0.24 1.72 -32.13
N LYS A 301 -1.43 1.85 -31.52
CA LYS A 301 -1.59 2.60 -30.26
C LYS A 301 -0.77 2.04 -29.10
N ARG A 302 -0.62 0.71 -29.04
CA ARG A 302 0.25 0.09 -28.02
C ARG A 302 1.71 0.50 -28.22
N LEU A 303 2.22 0.45 -29.44
CA LEU A 303 3.58 0.87 -29.76
C LEU A 303 3.81 2.37 -29.49
N GLU A 304 2.82 3.23 -29.72
CA GLU A 304 2.90 4.66 -29.40
C GLU A 304 3.12 4.88 -27.88
N PHE A 305 2.34 4.19 -27.04
CA PHE A 305 2.53 4.22 -25.59
C PHE A 305 3.91 3.67 -25.21
N GLU A 306 4.29 2.52 -25.76
CA GLU A 306 5.58 1.90 -25.45
C GLU A 306 6.76 2.81 -25.81
N HIS A 307 6.73 3.40 -27.00
CA HIS A 307 7.76 4.32 -27.46
C HIS A 307 7.86 5.57 -26.58
N THR A 308 6.73 6.07 -26.07
CA THR A 308 6.71 7.22 -25.15
C THR A 308 7.49 6.92 -23.87
N ILE A 309 7.28 5.74 -23.28
CA ILE A 309 7.97 5.32 -22.06
C ILE A 309 9.46 5.02 -22.34
N GLU A 310 9.76 4.31 -23.43
CA GLU A 310 11.13 3.97 -23.82
C GLU A 310 11.98 5.21 -24.14
N SER A 311 11.39 6.23 -24.79
CA SER A 311 12.08 7.50 -25.06
C SER A 311 12.46 8.24 -23.77
N LYS A 312 11.68 8.09 -22.69
CA LYS A 312 11.97 8.70 -21.39
C LYS A 312 13.13 8.00 -20.68
N LEU A 313 13.12 6.67 -20.70
CA LEU A 313 14.24 5.85 -20.21
C LEU A 313 15.54 6.21 -20.93
N GLU A 314 15.51 6.30 -22.25
CA GLU A 314 16.68 6.65 -23.05
C GLU A 314 17.17 8.08 -22.79
N LYS A 315 16.25 9.03 -22.61
CA LYS A 315 16.61 10.40 -22.22
C LYS A 315 17.30 10.44 -20.85
N ALA A 316 16.78 9.70 -19.86
CA ALA A 316 17.38 9.61 -18.54
C ALA A 316 18.80 9.01 -18.61
N ARG A 317 18.98 7.90 -19.35
CA ARG A 317 20.31 7.28 -19.60
C ARG A 317 21.29 8.29 -20.18
N LYS A 318 20.89 9.04 -21.20
CA LYS A 318 21.75 10.08 -21.81
C LYS A 318 22.17 11.11 -20.78
N ILE A 319 21.22 11.72 -20.06
CA ILE A 319 21.51 12.71 -19.02
C ILE A 319 22.52 12.17 -17.98
N LEU A 320 22.37 10.90 -17.60
CA LEU A 320 23.20 10.28 -16.57
C LEU A 320 24.57 9.79 -17.08
N SER A 321 24.72 9.56 -18.38
CA SER A 321 25.99 9.19 -19.01
C SER A 321 26.97 10.35 -19.23
N PHE A 322 26.49 11.60 -19.17
CA PHE A 322 27.29 12.81 -19.40
C PHE A 322 27.74 13.53 -18.12
N ASN A 323 27.52 12.94 -16.94
CA ASN A 323 27.91 13.49 -15.63
C ASN A 323 28.92 12.59 -14.93
#